data_AF-X0QUG7-F1
#
_entry.id   AF-X0QUG7-F1
#
_cell.length_a   1.000
_cell.length_b   1.000
_cell.length_c   1.000
_cell.angle_alpha   90.00
_cell.angle_beta   90.00
_cell.angle_gamma   90.00
#
_symmetry.space_group_name_H-M   'P 1'
#
loop_
_entity.id
_entity.type
_entity.pdbx_description
1 polymer ?
#
loop_
_entity_poly.entity_id
_entity_poly.type
_entity_poly.pdbx_seq_one_letter_code
_entity_poly.pdbx_strand_id
1 'polypeptide(L)'
;MNTDIHRIKAPFDAIKLCVFDMAGTTVNENNLVYKTVCDAINHTLQQVGRIDIQVNLEVCLEFGAGKEKRQAISDILNEVCKHDNTATADREKWTDTAFNAFKSALASAYTKDTVATLDGMLDFFTQLKQSGRKVVLNTGYDIQTANKILTF
;
A
#
# COMPACT_ATOMS: atom_id res chain seq x y z
N MET A 1 24.51 -26.54 8.69
CA MET A 1 25.27 -25.31 8.32
C MET A 1 25.12 -24.34 9.47
N ASN A 2 26.20 -24.09 10.23
CA ASN A 2 26.20 -23.11 11.31
C ASN A 2 26.59 -21.77 10.68
N THR A 3 25.60 -21.01 10.22
CA THR A 3 25.87 -19.68 9.67
C THR A 3 26.40 -18.81 10.79
N ASP A 4 27.64 -18.34 10.66
CA ASP A 4 28.33 -17.58 11.69
C ASP A 4 27.60 -16.24 11.92
N ILE A 5 26.71 -16.24 12.92
CA ILE A 5 25.78 -15.14 13.20
C ILE A 5 26.52 -13.82 13.46
N HIS A 6 27.79 -13.90 13.90
CA HIS A 6 28.64 -12.73 14.12
C HIS A 6 29.01 -12.02 12.82
N ARG A 7 29.24 -12.79 11.75
CA ARG A 7 29.57 -12.26 10.43
C ARG A 7 28.36 -11.58 9.76
N ILE A 8 27.15 -12.02 10.08
CA ILE A 8 25.90 -11.35 9.68
C ILE A 8 25.65 -10.09 10.53
N LYS A 9 25.95 -10.11 11.84
CA LYS A 9 25.69 -8.99 12.77
C LYS A 9 26.62 -7.80 12.59
N ALA A 10 27.90 -8.01 12.27
CA ALA A 10 28.88 -6.92 12.21
C ALA A 10 28.48 -5.76 11.28
N PRO A 11 27.90 -5.99 10.08
CA PRO A 11 27.32 -4.90 9.27
C PRO A 11 26.17 -4.15 9.94
N PHE A 12 25.35 -4.82 10.76
CA PHE A 12 24.20 -4.19 11.42
C PHE A 12 24.63 -3.22 12.54
N ASP A 13 25.79 -3.41 13.16
CA ASP A 13 26.31 -2.52 14.22
C ASP A 13 26.66 -1.11 13.70
N ALA A 14 26.93 -1.00 12.39
CA ALA A 14 27.13 0.28 11.72
C ALA A 14 25.81 1.03 11.42
N ILE A 15 24.65 0.35 11.42
CA ILE A 15 23.37 0.97 11.10
C ILE A 15 22.98 1.95 12.21
N LYS A 16 22.80 3.22 11.83
CA LYS A 16 22.38 4.30 12.75
C LYS A 16 20.92 4.72 12.56
N LEU A 17 20.32 4.41 11.41
CA LEU A 17 18.97 4.79 11.05
C LEU A 17 18.24 3.60 10.42
N CYS A 18 17.05 3.31 10.92
CA CYS A 18 16.13 2.34 10.35
C CYS A 18 14.90 3.10 9.84
N VAL A 19 14.63 2.97 8.54
CA VAL A 19 13.48 3.58 7.86
C VAL A 19 12.47 2.48 7.60
N PHE A 20 11.24 2.63 8.11
CA PHE A 20 10.17 1.65 7.93
C PHE A 20 9.02 2.24 7.14
N ASP A 21 8.45 1.45 6.24
CA ASP A 21 7.19 1.80 5.59
C ASP A 21 6.03 1.77 6.60
N MET A 22 4.93 2.47 6.29
CA MET A 22 3.71 2.46 7.10
C MET A 22 2.75 1.33 6.68
N ALA A 23 2.24 1.41 5.46
CA ALA A 23 1.16 0.59 4.92
C ALA A 23 1.49 -0.91 4.93
N GLY A 24 0.81 -1.70 5.76
CA GLY A 24 1.04 -3.14 5.83
C GLY A 24 2.44 -3.54 6.30
N THR A 25 3.23 -2.60 6.83
CA THR A 25 4.61 -2.83 7.32
C THR A 25 4.75 -2.47 8.80
N THR A 26 4.30 -1.30 9.22
CA THR A 26 4.23 -0.91 10.65
C THR A 26 2.79 -0.74 11.12
N VAL A 27 1.91 -0.35 10.20
CA VAL A 27 0.48 -0.19 10.40
C VAL A 27 -0.24 -1.37 9.75
N ASN A 28 -0.96 -2.14 10.56
CA ASN A 28 -1.94 -3.10 10.09
C ASN A 28 -3.24 -2.37 9.74
N GLU A 29 -3.46 -2.20 8.44
CA GLU A 29 -4.68 -1.61 7.88
C GLU A 29 -5.57 -2.67 7.20
N ASN A 30 -5.28 -3.97 7.40
CA ASN A 30 -6.02 -5.09 6.81
C ASN A 30 -6.27 -4.92 5.28
N ASN A 31 -5.22 -4.58 4.53
CA ASN A 31 -5.25 -4.31 3.09
C ASN A 31 -6.22 -3.20 2.67
N LEU A 32 -6.54 -2.23 3.54
CA LEU A 32 -7.48 -1.15 3.24
C LEU A 32 -7.10 -0.39 1.96
N VAL A 33 -5.81 -0.11 1.73
CA VAL A 33 -5.32 0.50 0.49
C VAL A 33 -5.72 -0.30 -0.75
N TYR A 34 -5.51 -1.62 -0.76
CA TYR A 34 -5.84 -2.45 -1.92
C TYR A 34 -7.35 -2.68 -2.08
N LYS A 35 -8.10 -2.72 -0.97
CA LYS A 35 -9.57 -2.70 -1.01
C LYS A 35 -10.09 -1.40 -1.63
N THR A 36 -9.50 -0.27 -1.26
CA THR A 36 -9.86 1.04 -1.82
C THR A 36 -9.49 1.15 -3.31
N VAL A 37 -8.35 0.55 -3.73
CA VAL A 37 -7.99 0.43 -5.16
C VAL A 37 -9.03 -0.41 -5.91
N CYS A 38 -9.40 -1.56 -5.36
CA CYS A 38 -10.43 -2.45 -5.91
C CYS A 38 -11.75 -1.70 -6.12
N ASP A 39 -12.23 -1.00 -5.08
CA ASP A 39 -13.49 -0.23 -5.13
C ASP A 39 -13.43 0.90 -6.16
N ALA A 40 -12.31 1.63 -6.22
CA ALA A 40 -12.13 2.73 -7.18
C ALA A 40 -12.13 2.26 -8.63
N ILE A 41 -11.49 1.11 -8.92
CA ILE A 41 -11.50 0.50 -10.25
C ILE A 41 -12.91 0.03 -10.61
N ASN A 42 -13.57 -0.72 -9.72
CA ASN A 42 -14.92 -1.23 -9.97
C ASN A 42 -15.92 -0.10 -10.21
N HIS A 43 -15.86 0.98 -9.43
CA HIS A 43 -16.71 2.14 -9.63
C HIS A 43 -16.45 2.79 -11.00
N THR A 44 -15.17 2.94 -11.39
CA THR A 44 -14.82 3.50 -12.70
C THR A 44 -15.34 2.62 -13.85
N LEU A 45 -15.16 1.30 -13.76
CA LEU A 45 -15.66 0.35 -14.76
C LEU A 45 -17.19 0.41 -14.90
N GLN A 46 -17.93 0.52 -13.80
CA GLN A 46 -19.38 0.72 -13.83
C GLN A 46 -19.78 2.02 -14.52
N GLN A 47 -19.10 3.13 -14.23
CA GLN A 47 -19.39 4.44 -14.84
C GLN A 47 -19.19 4.45 -16.36
N VAL A 48 -18.24 3.67 -16.87
CA VAL A 48 -17.95 3.55 -18.30
C VAL A 48 -18.68 2.38 -18.97
N GLY A 49 -19.61 1.73 -18.25
CA GLY A 49 -20.47 0.68 -18.78
C GLY A 49 -19.83 -0.70 -18.92
N ARG A 50 -18.66 -0.95 -18.29
CA ARG A 50 -17.98 -2.25 -18.23
C ARG A 50 -18.44 -3.04 -17.00
N ILE A 51 -19.73 -3.36 -16.96
CA ILE A 51 -20.38 -4.04 -15.81
C ILE A 51 -20.04 -5.54 -15.72
N ASP A 52 -19.51 -6.11 -16.79
CA ASP A 52 -19.10 -7.50 -16.93
C ASP A 52 -17.69 -7.76 -16.37
N ILE A 53 -16.91 -6.70 -16.15
CA ILE A 53 -15.56 -6.77 -15.60
C ILE A 53 -15.62 -6.39 -14.11
N GLN A 54 -15.18 -7.31 -13.25
CA GLN A 54 -15.09 -7.09 -11.82
C GLN A 54 -13.69 -7.40 -11.32
N VAL A 55 -13.13 -6.48 -10.53
CA VAL A 55 -11.86 -6.63 -9.84
C VAL A 55 -12.13 -7.05 -8.40
N ASN A 56 -11.29 -7.94 -7.88
CA ASN A 56 -11.31 -8.35 -6.48
C ASN A 56 -9.94 -8.09 -5.82
N LEU A 57 -9.85 -8.33 -4.51
CA LEU A 57 -8.63 -8.09 -3.75
C LEU A 57 -7.44 -8.94 -4.23
N GLU A 58 -7.68 -10.18 -4.66
CA GLU A 58 -6.64 -11.10 -5.15
C GLU A 58 -5.94 -10.52 -6.38
N VAL A 59 -6.72 -10.07 -7.37
CA VAL A 59 -6.20 -9.40 -8.57
C VAL A 59 -5.44 -8.12 -8.21
N CYS A 60 -5.96 -7.32 -7.28
CA CYS A 60 -5.27 -6.11 -6.84
C CYS A 60 -3.91 -6.40 -6.21
N LEU A 61 -3.80 -7.47 -5.42
CA LEU A 61 -2.53 -7.86 -4.80
C LEU A 61 -1.57 -8.45 -5.84
N GLU A 62 -2.04 -9.30 -6.73
CA GLU A 62 -1.21 -9.94 -7.77
C GLU A 62 -0.57 -8.90 -8.69
N PHE A 63 -1.35 -7.95 -9.21
CA PHE A 63 -0.88 -7.00 -10.22
C PHE A 63 -0.46 -5.64 -9.66
N GLY A 64 -0.91 -5.30 -8.45
CA GLY A 64 -0.73 -3.97 -7.86
C GLY A 64 0.19 -3.90 -6.64
N ALA A 65 0.54 -5.02 -5.99
CA ALA A 65 1.33 -4.99 -4.77
C ALA A 65 2.75 -4.44 -5.00
N GLY A 66 3.22 -3.59 -4.08
CA GLY A 66 4.56 -3.00 -4.12
C GLY A 66 4.78 -1.92 -5.17
N LYS A 67 3.74 -1.54 -5.93
CA LYS A 67 3.79 -0.50 -6.96
C LYS A 67 3.19 0.83 -6.47
N GLU A 68 3.60 1.91 -7.12
CA GLU A 68 2.92 3.20 -7.03
C GLU A 68 1.45 3.05 -7.42
N LYS A 69 0.54 3.71 -6.70
CA LYS A 69 -0.89 3.37 -6.76
C LYS A 69 -1.51 3.67 -8.12
N ARG A 70 -1.07 4.74 -8.81
CA ARG A 70 -1.48 5.00 -10.20
C ARG A 70 -0.99 3.90 -11.15
N GLN A 71 0.26 3.44 -11.01
CA GLN A 71 0.79 2.35 -11.82
C GLN A 71 0.06 1.03 -11.54
N ALA A 72 -0.20 0.72 -10.27
CA ALA A 72 -0.96 -0.46 -9.86
C ALA A 72 -2.36 -0.48 -10.52
N ILE A 73 -3.08 0.65 -10.47
CA ILE A 73 -4.38 0.79 -11.12
C ILE A 73 -4.29 0.58 -12.64
N SER A 74 -3.30 1.19 -13.29
CA SER A 74 -3.06 1.02 -14.72
C SER A 74 -2.81 -0.44 -15.09
N ASP A 75 -1.94 -1.13 -14.35
CA ASP A 75 -1.58 -2.52 -14.59
C ASP A 75 -2.79 -3.46 -14.40
N ILE A 76 -3.57 -3.25 -13.32
CA ILE A 76 -4.80 -4.01 -13.08
C ILE A 76 -5.79 -3.80 -14.22
N LEU A 77 -6.04 -2.54 -14.64
CA LEU A 77 -6.94 -2.24 -15.75
C LEU A 77 -6.48 -2.85 -17.08
N ASN A 78 -5.17 -2.83 -17.36
CA ASN A 78 -4.63 -3.45 -18.55
C ASN A 78 -4.79 -4.97 -18.52
N GLU A 79 -4.62 -5.60 -17.36
CA GLU A 79 -4.79 -7.04 -17.19
C GLU A 79 -6.26 -7.48 -17.33
N VAL A 80 -7.19 -6.83 -16.61
CA VAL A 80 -8.60 -7.25 -16.63
C VAL A 80 -9.30 -6.91 -17.94
N CYS A 81 -8.81 -5.91 -18.67
CA CYS A 81 -9.32 -5.52 -19.99
C CYS A 81 -8.47 -6.09 -21.15
N LYS A 82 -7.54 -7.02 -20.92
CA LYS A 82 -6.60 -7.51 -21.96
C LYS A 82 -7.29 -8.20 -23.14
N HIS A 83 -8.47 -8.76 -22.91
CA HIS A 83 -9.29 -9.43 -23.92
C HIS A 83 -10.46 -8.57 -24.41
N ASP A 84 -10.57 -7.33 -23.90
CA ASP A 84 -11.58 -6.38 -24.32
C ASP A 84 -11.04 -5.48 -25.44
N ASN A 85 -11.90 -5.07 -26.37
CA ASN A 85 -11.54 -4.22 -27.51
C ASN A 85 -11.37 -2.74 -27.11
N THR A 86 -11.15 -2.46 -25.82
CA THR A 86 -10.95 -1.10 -25.31
C THR A 86 -9.61 -0.53 -25.77
N ALA A 87 -9.65 0.68 -26.32
CA ALA A 87 -8.46 1.40 -26.74
C ALA A 87 -7.57 1.76 -25.53
N THR A 88 -6.25 1.68 -25.70
CA THR A 88 -5.28 2.05 -24.65
C THR A 88 -5.50 3.46 -24.10
N ALA A 89 -5.89 4.41 -24.97
CA ALA A 89 -6.18 5.79 -24.56
C ALA A 89 -7.38 5.90 -23.60
N ASP A 90 -8.36 5.01 -23.71
CA ASP A 90 -9.50 4.99 -22.78
C ASP A 90 -9.10 4.38 -21.44
N ARG A 91 -8.28 3.31 -21.43
CA ARG A 91 -7.72 2.74 -20.19
C ARG A 91 -6.88 3.74 -19.40
N GLU A 92 -6.15 4.63 -20.08
CA GLU A 92 -5.38 5.69 -19.39
C GLU A 92 -6.33 6.71 -18.71
N LYS A 93 -7.41 7.12 -19.37
CA LYS A 93 -8.44 7.99 -18.76
C LYS A 93 -9.13 7.31 -17.58
N TRP A 94 -9.38 6.01 -17.67
CA TRP A 94 -9.97 5.23 -16.59
C TRP A 94 -8.98 5.13 -15.42
N THR A 95 -7.69 4.97 -15.69
CA THR A 95 -6.62 4.98 -14.68
C THR A 95 -6.64 6.29 -13.89
N ASP A 96 -6.71 7.43 -14.57
CA ASP A 96 -6.76 8.74 -13.90
C ASP A 96 -8.04 8.94 -13.08
N THR A 97 -9.18 8.51 -13.62
CA THR A 97 -10.48 8.56 -12.93
C THR A 97 -10.44 7.71 -11.65
N ALA A 98 -10.02 6.45 -11.76
CA ALA A 98 -9.89 5.53 -10.64
C ALA A 98 -8.86 6.02 -9.62
N PHE A 99 -7.72 6.58 -10.06
CA PHE A 99 -6.71 7.10 -9.15
C PHE A 99 -7.19 8.31 -8.34
N ASN A 100 -7.97 9.20 -8.95
CA ASN A 100 -8.58 10.32 -8.23
C ASN A 100 -9.67 9.88 -7.25
N ALA A 101 -10.50 8.91 -7.65
CA ALA A 101 -11.49 8.30 -6.76
C ALA A 101 -10.80 7.61 -5.56
N PHE A 102 -9.74 6.84 -5.82
CA PHE A 102 -8.91 6.18 -4.82
C PHE A 102 -8.36 7.17 -3.78
N LYS A 103 -7.71 8.27 -4.22
CA LYS A 103 -7.16 9.26 -3.29
C LYS A 103 -8.23 9.84 -2.36
N SER A 104 -9.40 10.16 -2.91
CA SER A 104 -10.51 10.75 -2.15
C SER A 104 -11.11 9.76 -1.15
N ALA A 105 -11.27 8.49 -1.57
CA ALA A 105 -11.80 7.43 -0.73
C ALA A 105 -10.83 7.01 0.37
N LEU A 106 -9.54 6.89 0.06
CA LEU A 106 -8.52 6.40 1.00
C LEU A 106 -8.38 7.33 2.22
N ALA A 107 -8.38 8.64 2.01
CA ALA A 107 -8.30 9.61 3.10
C ALA A 107 -9.49 9.48 4.08
N SER A 108 -10.66 9.13 3.55
CA SER A 108 -11.89 8.94 4.34
C SER A 108 -11.94 7.57 5.02
N ALA A 109 -11.30 6.57 4.42
CA ALA A 109 -11.34 5.20 4.93
C ALA A 109 -10.50 4.99 6.20
N TYR A 110 -9.45 5.81 6.41
CA TYR A 110 -8.67 5.76 7.64
C TYR A 110 -9.43 6.34 8.84
N THR A 111 -9.83 5.42 9.71
CA THR A 111 -10.46 5.64 11.02
C THR A 111 -9.71 4.85 12.09
N LYS A 112 -9.96 5.17 13.37
CA LYS A 112 -9.36 4.44 14.50
C LYS A 112 -9.67 2.94 14.47
N ASP A 113 -10.83 2.54 13.96
CA ASP A 113 -11.27 1.14 13.90
C ASP A 113 -10.67 0.37 12.71
N THR A 114 -10.05 1.08 11.76
CA THR A 114 -9.48 0.48 10.54
C THR A 114 -7.96 0.29 10.60
N VAL A 115 -7.32 0.77 11.67
CA VAL A 115 -5.86 0.66 11.82
C VAL A 115 -5.47 0.08 13.18
N ALA A 116 -4.43 -0.74 13.15
CA ALA A 116 -3.74 -1.22 14.34
C ALA A 116 -2.23 -1.21 14.08
N THR A 117 -1.42 -1.36 15.12
CA THR A 117 0.00 -1.70 14.94
C THR A 117 0.11 -3.17 14.55
N LEU A 118 1.07 -3.52 13.69
CA LEU A 118 1.41 -4.93 13.48
C LEU A 118 2.02 -5.54 14.75
N ASP A 119 1.73 -6.81 14.99
CA ASP A 119 2.16 -7.52 16.20
C ASP A 119 3.68 -7.48 16.36
N GLY A 120 4.13 -7.16 17.57
CA GLY A 120 5.55 -7.06 17.91
C GLY A 120 6.28 -5.81 17.39
N MET A 121 5.65 -4.95 16.59
CA MET A 121 6.32 -3.78 16.02
C MET A 121 6.76 -2.76 17.07
N LEU A 122 5.95 -2.53 18.09
CA LEU A 122 6.30 -1.58 19.17
C LEU A 122 7.50 -2.07 20.00
N ASP A 123 7.54 -3.37 20.30
CA ASP A 123 8.66 -3.99 21.01
C ASP A 123 9.94 -3.96 20.16
N PHE A 124 9.81 -4.25 18.86
CA PHE A 124 10.91 -4.16 17.91
C PHE A 124 11.49 -2.74 17.83
N PHE A 125 10.64 -1.72 17.74
CA PHE A 125 11.06 -0.32 17.75
C PHE A 125 11.74 0.08 19.06
N THR A 126 11.24 -0.43 20.19
CA THR A 126 11.85 -0.21 21.50
C THR A 126 13.27 -0.78 21.55
N GLN A 127 13.47 -2.01 21.09
CA GLN A 127 14.79 -2.65 21.04
C GLN A 127 15.76 -1.91 20.11
N LEU A 128 15.30 -1.46 18.93
CA LEU A 128 16.13 -0.66 18.03
C LEU A 128 16.59 0.64 18.69
N LYS A 129 15.67 1.37 19.35
CA LYS A 129 16.01 2.61 20.06
C LYS A 129 16.99 2.38 21.22
N GLN A 130 16.76 1.34 22.03
CA GLN A 130 17.66 0.96 23.14
C GLN A 130 19.07 0.61 22.65
N SER A 131 19.18 0.07 21.44
CA SER A 131 20.47 -0.22 20.81
C SER A 131 21.19 1.00 20.19
N GLY A 132 20.67 2.22 20.42
CA GLY A 132 21.24 3.47 19.91
C GLY A 132 20.88 3.79 18.46
N ARG A 133 19.90 3.10 17.87
CA ARG A 133 19.45 3.32 16.48
C ARG A 133 18.27 4.28 16.45
N LYS A 134 18.25 5.15 15.45
CA LYS A 134 17.10 6.01 15.16
C LYS A 134 16.07 5.23 14.35
N VAL A 135 14.80 5.42 14.66
CA VAL A 135 13.67 4.82 13.92
C VAL A 135 12.88 5.96 13.29
N VAL A 136 12.64 5.87 11.99
CA VAL A 136 11.79 6.81 11.23
C VAL A 136 10.80 6.04 10.37
N LEU A 137 9.66 6.68 10.10
CA LEU A 137 8.62 6.15 9.23
C LEU A 137 8.67 6.87 7.88
N ASN A 138 8.56 6.12 6.80
CA ASN A 138 8.37 6.60 5.44
C ASN A 138 7.01 6.09 4.94
N THR A 139 6.31 6.86 4.11
CA THR A 139 5.04 6.43 3.53
C THR A 139 4.76 7.17 2.25
N GLY A 140 3.98 6.55 1.36
CA GLY A 140 3.39 7.21 0.20
C GLY A 140 2.13 8.03 0.52
N TYR A 141 1.65 8.04 1.77
CA TYR A 141 0.52 8.88 2.16
C TYR A 141 0.91 10.36 2.19
N ASP A 142 -0.08 11.23 1.98
CA ASP A 142 0.09 12.64 2.29
C ASP A 142 0.29 12.86 3.81
N ILE A 143 0.82 14.03 4.17
CA ILE A 143 1.16 14.38 5.55
C ILE A 143 -0.06 14.40 6.49
N GLN A 144 -1.26 14.72 6.00
CA GLN A 144 -2.46 14.76 6.83
C GLN A 144 -2.90 13.34 7.18
N THR A 145 -2.94 12.45 6.19
CA THR A 145 -3.28 11.03 6.38
C THR A 145 -2.28 10.33 7.29
N ALA A 146 -0.98 10.53 7.06
CA ALA A 146 0.08 9.93 7.89
C ALA A 146 -0.03 10.34 9.36
N ASN A 147 -0.19 11.64 9.63
CA ASN A 147 -0.32 12.13 11.01
C ASN A 147 -1.60 11.63 11.68
N LYS A 148 -2.72 11.57 10.93
CA LYS A 148 -3.99 11.06 11.46
C LYS A 148 -3.83 9.62 11.97
N ILE A 149 -3.20 8.74 11.17
CA ILE A 149 -2.93 7.35 11.53
C ILE A 149 -2.08 7.24 12.81
N LEU A 150 -1.04 8.07 12.94
CA LEU A 150 -0.13 8.04 14.08
C LEU A 150 -0.75 8.57 15.39
N THR A 151 -1.89 9.25 15.30
CA THR A 151 -2.61 9.81 16.47
C THR A 151 -3.80 8.97 16.93
N PHE A 152 -4.15 7.91 16.21
CA PHE A 152 -5.22 6.99 16.62
C PHE A 152 -4.78 6.11 17.80
#